data_AF-A0A8H2Y616-F1
#
_entry.id   AF-A0A8H2Y616-F1
#
_cell.length_a   1.000
_cell.length_b   1.000
_cell.length_c   1.000
_cell.angle_alpha   90.00
_cell.angle_beta   90.00
_cell.angle_gamma   90.00
#
_symmetry.space_group_name_H-M   'P 1'
#
loop_
_entity.id
_entity.type
_entity.pdbx_description
1 polymer ?
#
loop_
_entity_poly.entity_id
_entity_poly.type
_entity_poly.pdbx_seq_one_letter_code
_entity_poly.pdbx_strand_id
1 'polypeptide(L)'
;MTEPHPIRQRIRGIDLDYRFLTPEEVSQLTQPGPSPSRGDWFAQWLATTPVEQRQLSLRSFLDQALDPNNSFYQSFAVADGTAIVYDHENEDNPLNSVSRHLRFVTIILPDTRGAPSALTQHAIVQRTLCLVSSSDPDGVDGRAFLQCASWDPHAFGRNRGLMRFYERERNRPEGNTGWVLVGDSFHAFNSQASNHGPFDGHIGGVMIMKELRRPWLHWYDVGNLNEFQRSLGSTRAAGTKVDPKNALHDPLFSGQSRTPFSLLGRAETLEIVVTNSISTWYLSRFRRDFWVPGSTQGLPEITTPIRQWVMHILANRSMNIASSATSKAQVEMEQDLQSVPITLFYNQKAFQWVLPNAGGETESIVVSNALYRAAISKLGISIYYDAPVGASGDSGSSRRQVAVQNTEGPFPFAVIEPGIEDYAGVRILLRNRPSLLPAKAVAAMLMVDFWNPMYSARRESLMKYVPERATFDPDTRSYNVLQQFIENVKKSPESVDPKSVEHEILQLLATPDDEYEAQFTSRINAYIARVRQRVNDTDKEKAGAAVEEYMTLAEGRRRTYRRRESQVPNGSGLDEFLLTLPIAARPDPFPITEMTEAGEVRVKEEMSKFGAVAAHCPAMRSEA
;
A
#
# COMPACT_ATOMS: atom_id res chain seq x y z
N MET A 1 -31.44 -17.99 25.92
CA MET A 1 -30.33 -17.50 25.08
C MET A 1 -29.37 -16.82 26.02
N THR A 2 -28.12 -17.28 26.07
CA THR A 2 -27.03 -16.63 26.80
C THR A 2 -26.95 -15.16 26.37
N GLU A 3 -26.77 -14.25 27.32
CA GLU A 3 -26.67 -12.83 27.00
C GLU A 3 -25.55 -12.59 25.98
N PRO A 4 -25.78 -11.80 24.92
CA PRO A 4 -24.74 -11.49 23.95
C PRO A 4 -23.57 -10.81 24.67
N HIS A 5 -22.39 -11.43 24.61
CA HIS A 5 -21.22 -10.87 25.27
C HIS A 5 -20.68 -9.67 24.47
N PRO A 6 -20.45 -8.53 25.12
CA PRO A 6 -20.09 -7.29 24.43
C PRO A 6 -18.77 -7.43 23.67
N ILE A 7 -18.71 -6.79 22.49
CA ILE A 7 -17.48 -6.69 21.70
C ILE A 7 -16.52 -5.73 22.41
N ARG A 8 -15.23 -6.08 22.45
CA ARG A 8 -14.19 -5.19 22.97
C ARG A 8 -13.70 -4.26 21.87
N GLN A 9 -13.41 -3.02 22.26
CA GLN A 9 -12.79 -2.02 21.41
C GLN A 9 -11.54 -1.45 22.07
N ARG A 10 -10.53 -1.19 21.25
CA ARG A 10 -9.37 -0.34 21.57
C ARG A 10 -8.78 0.23 20.30
N ILE A 11 -9.04 1.50 20.03
CA ILE A 11 -8.41 2.22 18.92
C ILE A 11 -7.04 2.70 19.37
N ARG A 12 -5.99 2.11 18.78
CA ARG A 12 -4.61 2.49 19.14
C ARG A 12 -4.36 3.97 18.85
N GLY A 13 -3.69 4.64 19.79
CA GLY A 13 -3.39 6.07 19.72
C GLY A 13 -4.51 7.00 20.22
N ILE A 14 -5.76 6.51 20.31
CA ILE A 14 -6.90 7.25 20.91
C ILE A 14 -7.21 6.70 22.30
N ASP A 15 -7.44 5.39 22.39
CA ASP A 15 -7.87 4.74 23.62
C ASP A 15 -6.65 4.33 24.47
N LEU A 16 -6.67 4.72 25.74
CA LEU A 16 -5.67 4.29 26.73
C LEU A 16 -5.87 2.80 27.06
N ASP A 17 -7.12 2.41 27.32
CA ASP A 17 -7.52 1.08 27.76
C ASP A 17 -8.64 0.51 26.89
N TYR A 18 -8.89 -0.79 27.07
CA TYR A 18 -10.01 -1.48 26.41
C TYR A 18 -11.33 -1.05 27.02
N ARG A 19 -12.35 -0.88 26.16
CA ARG A 19 -13.74 -0.77 26.58
C ARG A 19 -14.61 -1.83 25.93
N PHE A 20 -15.73 -2.12 26.57
CA PHE A 20 -16.79 -2.92 25.97
C PHE A 20 -17.76 -2.00 25.23
N LEU A 21 -18.17 -2.42 24.04
CA LEU A 21 -19.25 -1.78 23.31
C LEU A 21 -20.58 -1.99 24.04
N THR A 22 -21.39 -0.95 24.09
CA THR A 22 -22.76 -1.00 24.57
C THR A 22 -23.63 -1.87 23.65
N PRO A 23 -24.78 -2.38 24.13
CA PRO A 23 -25.71 -3.13 23.27
C PRO A 23 -26.16 -2.34 22.03
N GLU A 24 -26.32 -1.01 22.16
CA GLU A 24 -26.67 -0.14 21.04
C GLU A 24 -25.55 -0.06 20.01
N GLU A 25 -24.30 0.14 20.45
CA GLU A 25 -23.14 0.13 19.55
C GLU A 25 -23.02 -1.22 18.84
N VAL A 26 -23.14 -2.34 19.55
CA VAL A 26 -23.13 -3.68 18.94
C VAL A 26 -24.28 -3.83 17.93
N SER A 27 -25.48 -3.33 18.25
CA SER A 27 -26.61 -3.35 17.32
C SER A 27 -26.34 -2.52 16.05
N GLN A 28 -25.70 -1.35 16.17
CA GLN A 28 -25.32 -0.53 15.02
C GLN A 28 -24.27 -1.23 14.16
N LEU A 29 -23.32 -1.94 14.77
CA LEU A 29 -22.32 -2.71 14.03
C LEU A 29 -22.93 -3.88 13.25
N THR A 30 -23.91 -4.55 13.86
CA THR A 30 -24.45 -5.82 13.39
C THR A 30 -25.70 -5.66 12.52
N GLN A 31 -26.49 -4.58 12.67
CA GLN A 31 -27.75 -4.39 11.96
C GLN A 31 -28.00 -2.92 11.56
N PRO A 32 -27.29 -2.36 10.57
CA PRO A 32 -27.52 -0.98 10.10
C PRO A 32 -28.85 -0.79 9.32
N GLY A 33 -29.83 -1.70 9.44
CA GLY A 33 -31.11 -1.58 8.75
C GLY A 33 -32.15 -2.65 9.14
N PRO A 34 -33.37 -2.64 8.53
CA PRO A 34 -34.52 -3.46 8.94
C PRO A 34 -34.41 -4.96 8.64
N SER A 35 -33.21 -5.47 8.31
CA SER A 35 -32.97 -6.88 7.99
C SER A 35 -31.67 -7.35 8.66
N PRO A 36 -31.67 -8.50 9.35
CA PRO A 36 -30.54 -8.98 10.15
C PRO A 36 -29.28 -9.36 9.35
N SER A 37 -29.34 -9.38 8.01
CA SER A 37 -28.25 -9.79 7.12
C SER A 37 -27.44 -8.62 6.51
N ARG A 38 -27.43 -7.43 7.14
CA ARG A 38 -26.94 -6.19 6.49
C ARG A 38 -25.76 -5.49 7.16
N GLY A 39 -25.24 -5.97 8.29
CA GLY A 39 -24.11 -5.34 8.96
C GLY A 39 -22.76 -5.95 8.61
N ASP A 40 -21.75 -5.52 9.35
CA ASP A 40 -20.44 -6.17 9.40
C ASP A 40 -20.59 -7.63 9.86
N TRP A 41 -20.22 -8.57 8.99
CA TRP A 41 -20.35 -9.99 9.28
C TRP A 41 -19.50 -10.42 10.48
N PHE A 42 -18.28 -9.89 10.62
CA PHE A 42 -17.38 -10.28 11.70
C PHE A 42 -17.88 -9.78 13.05
N ALA A 43 -18.43 -8.57 13.10
CA ALA A 43 -19.12 -8.07 14.30
C ALA A 43 -20.31 -8.98 14.68
N GLN A 44 -21.08 -9.44 13.69
CA GLN A 44 -22.20 -10.35 13.94
C GLN A 44 -21.72 -11.67 14.53
N TRP A 45 -20.70 -12.28 13.94
CA TRP A 45 -20.10 -13.51 14.45
C TRP A 45 -19.58 -13.33 15.88
N LEU A 46 -18.87 -12.23 16.16
CA LEU A 46 -18.42 -11.92 17.52
C LEU A 46 -19.58 -11.75 18.49
N ALA A 47 -20.67 -11.08 18.11
CA ALA A 47 -21.81 -10.84 18.98
C ALA A 47 -22.59 -12.12 19.33
N THR A 48 -22.61 -13.11 18.44
CA THR A 48 -23.38 -14.36 18.62
C THR A 48 -22.54 -15.54 19.11
N THR A 49 -21.22 -15.48 18.98
CA THR A 49 -20.31 -16.57 19.36
C THR A 49 -19.87 -16.42 20.83
N PRO A 50 -19.93 -17.47 21.66
CA PRO A 50 -19.42 -17.46 23.04
C PRO A 50 -17.92 -17.10 23.10
N VAL A 51 -17.48 -16.41 24.15
CA VAL A 51 -16.10 -15.85 24.23
C VAL A 51 -15.04 -16.94 24.11
N GLU A 52 -15.28 -18.10 24.73
CA GLU A 52 -14.43 -19.27 24.71
C GLU A 52 -14.28 -19.90 23.31
N GLN A 53 -15.20 -19.61 22.38
CA GLN A 53 -15.16 -20.07 20.99
C GLN A 53 -14.57 -19.02 20.03
N ARG A 54 -14.22 -17.81 20.51
CA ARG A 54 -13.67 -16.73 19.66
C ARG A 54 -12.16 -16.88 19.40
N GLN A 55 -11.48 -17.73 20.16
CA GLN A 55 -10.01 -17.89 20.13
C GLN A 55 -9.56 -18.86 19.02
N LEU A 56 -10.02 -18.62 17.80
CA LEU A 56 -9.69 -19.48 16.66
C LEU A 56 -8.34 -19.08 16.06
N SER A 57 -7.56 -20.09 15.66
CA SER A 57 -6.45 -19.93 14.71
C SER A 57 -6.99 -19.61 13.31
N LEU A 58 -6.13 -19.32 12.33
CA LEU A 58 -6.61 -19.14 10.95
C LEU A 58 -7.33 -20.41 10.49
N ARG A 59 -6.72 -21.58 10.67
CA ARG A 59 -7.31 -22.86 10.25
C ARG A 59 -8.63 -23.13 10.96
N SER A 60 -8.64 -23.02 12.29
CA SER A 60 -9.86 -23.24 13.07
C SER A 60 -10.96 -22.23 12.72
N PHE A 61 -10.61 -21.00 12.35
CA PHE A 61 -11.60 -20.03 11.88
C PHE A 61 -12.24 -20.47 10.56
N LEU A 62 -11.45 -20.89 9.58
CA LEU A 62 -11.96 -21.36 8.29
C LEU A 62 -12.83 -22.60 8.43
N ASP A 63 -12.54 -23.47 9.40
CA ASP A 63 -13.27 -24.72 9.61
C ASP A 63 -14.51 -24.56 10.51
N GLN A 64 -14.43 -23.73 11.56
CA GLN A 64 -15.45 -23.69 12.63
C GLN A 64 -16.34 -22.45 12.57
N ALA A 65 -15.84 -21.30 12.08
CA ALA A 65 -16.61 -20.06 12.05
C ALA A 65 -17.43 -19.91 10.76
N LEU A 66 -17.00 -20.56 9.68
CA LEU A 66 -17.63 -20.46 8.36
C LEU A 66 -18.57 -21.63 8.12
N ASP A 67 -19.74 -21.37 7.52
CA ASP A 67 -20.59 -22.44 7.01
C ASP A 67 -19.98 -22.98 5.70
N PRO A 68 -19.48 -24.22 5.65
CA PRO A 68 -18.84 -24.77 4.44
C PRO A 68 -19.82 -24.90 3.27
N ASN A 69 -21.14 -24.92 3.55
CA ASN A 69 -22.17 -24.96 2.53
C ASN A 69 -22.62 -23.57 2.08
N ASN A 70 -22.16 -22.49 2.70
CA ASN A 70 -22.63 -21.14 2.37
C ASN A 70 -21.52 -20.07 2.36
N SER A 71 -20.26 -20.48 2.48
CA SER A 71 -19.11 -19.59 2.44
C SER A 71 -18.18 -19.99 1.30
N PHE A 72 -17.56 -18.99 0.68
CA PHE A 72 -16.44 -19.18 -0.25
C PHE A 72 -15.22 -18.45 0.31
N TYR A 73 -14.05 -19.06 0.24
CA TYR A 73 -12.80 -18.40 0.58
C TYR A 73 -11.67 -18.81 -0.36
N GLN A 74 -10.69 -17.92 -0.50
CA GLN A 74 -9.45 -18.16 -1.23
C GLN A 74 -8.29 -17.60 -0.42
N SER A 75 -7.25 -18.41 -0.24
CA SER A 75 -6.01 -17.99 0.43
C SER A 75 -4.95 -17.60 -0.60
N PHE A 76 -4.11 -16.65 -0.25
CA PHE A 76 -2.99 -16.15 -1.05
C PHE A 76 -1.74 -16.17 -0.17
N ALA A 77 -0.60 -16.53 -0.75
CA ALA A 77 0.69 -16.60 -0.03
C ALA A 77 1.62 -15.48 -0.48
N VAL A 78 2.19 -14.75 0.48
CA VAL A 78 3.04 -13.58 0.25
C VAL A 78 4.35 -13.75 0.98
N ALA A 79 5.49 -13.57 0.31
CA ALA A 79 6.76 -13.39 1.00
C ALA A 79 6.87 -11.96 1.55
N ASP A 80 6.82 -11.77 2.85
CA ASP A 80 6.92 -10.46 3.50
C ASP A 80 8.17 -10.31 4.39
N GLY A 81 9.07 -11.29 4.36
CA GLY A 81 10.35 -11.21 5.06
C GLY A 81 10.30 -11.17 6.59
N THR A 82 9.15 -11.34 7.25
CA THR A 82 9.09 -11.35 8.72
C THR A 82 9.53 -12.69 9.32
N ALA A 83 10.20 -12.66 10.48
CA ALA A 83 10.84 -13.81 11.09
C ALA A 83 9.82 -14.79 11.70
N ILE A 84 9.74 -16.02 11.17
CA ILE A 84 9.14 -17.16 11.87
C ILE A 84 10.12 -17.68 12.93
N VAL A 85 9.62 -17.93 14.13
CA VAL A 85 10.33 -18.70 15.17
C VAL A 85 10.21 -20.18 14.81
N TYR A 86 11.35 -20.87 14.68
CA TYR A 86 11.38 -22.31 14.48
C TYR A 86 10.67 -23.00 15.65
N ASP A 87 9.74 -23.91 15.35
CA ASP A 87 9.15 -24.76 16.38
C ASP A 87 10.19 -25.80 16.80
N HIS A 88 11.01 -25.40 17.78
CA HIS A 88 12.05 -26.26 18.35
C HIS A 88 11.46 -27.44 19.13
N GLU A 89 10.17 -27.41 19.46
CA GLU A 89 9.50 -28.45 20.24
C GLU A 89 8.92 -29.55 19.33
N ASN A 90 8.61 -29.23 18.07
CA ASN A 90 8.15 -30.20 17.07
C ASN A 90 8.92 -30.09 15.75
N GLU A 91 10.07 -30.75 15.69
CA GLU A 91 10.95 -30.79 14.50
C GLU A 91 10.25 -31.33 13.23
N ASP A 92 9.20 -32.15 13.37
CA ASP A 92 8.46 -32.78 12.27
C ASP A 92 7.32 -31.89 11.72
N ASN A 93 7.12 -30.66 12.23
CA ASN A 93 6.12 -29.74 11.70
C ASN A 93 6.40 -29.42 10.22
N PRO A 94 5.48 -29.73 9.27
CA PRO A 94 5.71 -29.49 7.84
C PRO A 94 5.95 -28.00 7.53
N LEU A 95 5.50 -27.07 8.37
CA LEU A 95 5.76 -25.63 8.22
C LEU A 95 7.22 -25.25 8.51
N ASN A 96 8.00 -26.09 9.21
CA ASN A 96 9.44 -25.88 9.38
C ASN A 96 10.22 -25.97 8.05
N SER A 97 9.62 -26.53 6.98
CA SER A 97 10.18 -26.57 5.61
C SER A 97 9.74 -25.40 4.72
N VAL A 98 8.81 -24.56 5.18
CA VAL A 98 8.33 -23.43 4.40
C VAL A 98 9.31 -22.26 4.50
N SER A 99 9.49 -21.52 3.40
CA SER A 99 10.31 -20.30 3.39
C SER A 99 9.88 -19.39 4.55
N ARG A 100 10.86 -18.95 5.35
CA ARG A 100 10.69 -18.35 6.69
C ARG A 100 10.10 -16.94 6.68
N HIS A 101 9.32 -16.61 5.67
CA HIS A 101 8.94 -15.27 5.25
C HIS A 101 7.51 -15.19 4.73
N LEU A 102 6.66 -16.22 4.90
CA LEU A 102 5.31 -16.23 4.33
C LEU A 102 4.24 -15.64 5.26
N ARG A 103 3.37 -14.78 4.73
CA ARG A 103 2.05 -14.48 5.29
C ARG A 103 0.95 -15.06 4.41
N PHE A 104 -0.17 -15.36 5.06
CA PHE A 104 -1.40 -15.72 4.37
C PHE A 104 -2.38 -14.58 4.41
N VAL A 105 -2.89 -14.22 3.24
CA VAL A 105 -4.04 -13.34 3.07
C VAL A 105 -5.19 -14.22 2.61
N THR A 106 -6.30 -14.26 3.35
CA THR A 106 -7.48 -15.04 2.98
C THR A 106 -8.67 -14.11 2.79
N ILE A 107 -9.23 -14.11 1.57
CA ILE A 107 -10.44 -13.38 1.25
C ILE A 107 -11.63 -14.33 1.39
N ILE A 108 -12.62 -13.92 2.17
CA ILE A 108 -13.78 -14.72 2.54
C ILE A 108 -15.07 -14.00 2.16
N LEU A 109 -15.98 -14.72 1.53
CA LEU A 109 -17.36 -14.34 1.23
C LEU A 109 -18.28 -15.28 2.02
N PRO A 110 -18.69 -14.91 3.25
CA PRO A 110 -19.29 -15.84 4.21
C PRO A 110 -20.78 -16.17 3.95
N ASP A 111 -21.39 -15.58 2.92
CA ASP A 111 -22.78 -15.84 2.52
C ASP A 111 -22.93 -16.13 1.01
N THR A 112 -21.83 -16.54 0.40
CA THR A 112 -21.75 -16.74 -1.04
C THR A 112 -21.25 -18.15 -1.32
N ARG A 113 -22.14 -18.99 -1.85
CA ARG A 113 -21.72 -20.21 -2.55
C ARG A 113 -21.07 -19.82 -3.86
N GLY A 114 -19.89 -20.35 -4.19
CA GLY A 114 -19.26 -19.93 -5.43
C GLY A 114 -18.00 -20.65 -5.84
N ALA A 115 -17.60 -20.32 -7.06
CA ALA A 115 -16.32 -20.64 -7.69
C ALA A 115 -15.41 -19.39 -7.65
N PRO A 116 -14.13 -19.47 -8.05
CA PRO A 116 -13.20 -18.33 -7.99
C PRO A 116 -13.68 -17.02 -8.63
N SER A 117 -14.57 -17.08 -9.64
CA SER A 117 -15.19 -15.89 -10.24
C SER A 117 -16.06 -15.08 -9.26
N ALA A 118 -16.60 -15.71 -8.21
CA ALA A 118 -17.36 -15.03 -7.17
C ALA A 118 -16.49 -14.01 -6.42
N LEU A 119 -15.20 -14.30 -6.25
CA LEU A 119 -14.26 -13.42 -5.55
C LEU A 119 -14.14 -12.06 -6.26
N THR A 120 -13.92 -12.06 -7.58
CA THR A 120 -13.76 -10.82 -8.33
C THR A 120 -15.07 -10.06 -8.55
N GLN A 121 -16.19 -10.77 -8.61
CA GLN A 121 -17.52 -10.18 -8.83
C GLN A 121 -18.16 -9.61 -7.56
N HIS A 122 -17.95 -10.24 -6.40
CA HIS A 122 -18.71 -9.95 -5.18
C HIS A 122 -17.87 -9.36 -4.05
N ALA A 123 -16.54 -9.53 -4.05
CA ALA A 123 -15.71 -8.97 -2.99
C ALA A 123 -15.90 -7.45 -2.89
N ILE A 124 -16.09 -6.99 -1.67
CA ILE A 124 -16.26 -5.57 -1.31
C ILE A 124 -17.52 -4.91 -1.91
N VAL A 125 -18.41 -5.70 -2.52
CA VAL A 125 -19.79 -5.32 -2.84
C VAL A 125 -20.76 -5.92 -1.83
N GLN A 126 -20.45 -7.14 -1.36
CA GLN A 126 -21.15 -7.84 -0.29
C GLN A 126 -20.30 -7.87 0.99
N ARG A 127 -20.85 -8.44 2.07
CA ARG A 127 -20.09 -8.74 3.29
C ARG A 127 -18.87 -9.57 2.90
N THR A 128 -17.68 -9.03 3.13
CA THR A 128 -16.40 -9.61 2.73
C THR A 128 -15.45 -9.49 3.89
N LEU A 129 -14.71 -10.56 4.19
CA LEU A 129 -13.64 -10.53 5.17
C LEU A 129 -12.30 -10.67 4.46
N CYS A 130 -11.30 -9.98 4.96
CA CYS A 130 -9.91 -10.21 4.64
C CYS A 130 -9.18 -10.55 5.94
N LEU A 131 -8.73 -11.78 6.05
CA LEU A 131 -7.90 -12.24 7.16
C LEU A 131 -6.44 -12.21 6.74
N VAL A 132 -5.60 -11.62 7.58
CA VAL A 132 -4.15 -11.70 7.43
C VAL A 132 -3.61 -12.42 8.64
N SER A 133 -2.85 -13.48 8.39
CA SER A 133 -2.18 -14.27 9.43
C SER A 133 -0.68 -14.30 9.22
N SER A 134 0.06 -14.47 10.32
CA SER A 134 1.46 -14.88 10.24
C SER A 134 1.59 -16.26 9.59
N SER A 135 2.82 -16.65 9.33
CA SER A 135 3.21 -17.98 8.86
C SER A 135 2.82 -19.15 9.77
N ASP A 136 2.43 -18.89 11.02
CA ASP A 136 1.87 -19.87 11.96
C ASP A 136 0.33 -19.77 11.95
N PRO A 137 -0.34 -20.49 11.03
CA PRO A 137 -1.79 -20.44 10.86
C PRO A 137 -2.54 -21.16 11.98
N ASP A 138 -1.85 -22.03 12.74
CA ASP A 138 -2.41 -22.83 13.81
C ASP A 138 -2.21 -22.16 15.18
N GLY A 139 -1.17 -21.33 15.31
CA GLY A 139 -1.05 -20.34 16.38
C GLY A 139 -1.00 -20.98 17.76
N VAL A 140 -0.11 -21.97 17.94
CA VAL A 140 0.08 -22.65 19.23
C VAL A 140 0.35 -21.58 20.30
N ASP A 141 -0.46 -21.59 21.37
CA ASP A 141 -0.46 -20.61 22.47
C ASP A 141 -1.00 -19.20 22.17
N GLY A 142 -1.72 -18.98 21.06
CA GLY A 142 -2.38 -17.70 20.77
C GLY A 142 -1.41 -16.54 20.46
N ARG A 143 -0.12 -16.83 20.26
CA ARG A 143 0.94 -15.85 19.98
C ARG A 143 0.99 -15.42 18.51
N ALA A 144 0.46 -16.25 17.60
CA ALA A 144 0.43 -15.94 16.18
C ALA A 144 -0.38 -14.67 15.88
N PHE A 145 0.12 -13.88 14.93
CA PHE A 145 -0.52 -12.67 14.47
C PHE A 145 -1.75 -13.01 13.63
N LEU A 146 -2.87 -12.37 13.93
CA LEU A 146 -4.10 -12.51 13.15
C LEU A 146 -4.88 -11.19 13.18
N GLN A 147 -5.19 -10.67 12.01
CA GLN A 147 -6.00 -9.47 11.81
C GLN A 147 -7.11 -9.73 10.81
N CYS A 148 -8.23 -9.03 10.98
CA CYS A 148 -9.37 -9.09 10.07
C CYS A 148 -9.77 -7.67 9.64
N ALA A 149 -9.90 -7.45 8.33
CA ALA A 149 -10.65 -6.33 7.78
C ALA A 149 -12.00 -6.85 7.27
N SER A 150 -13.09 -6.38 7.86
CA SER A 150 -14.45 -6.76 7.48
C SER A 150 -15.15 -5.58 6.79
N TRP A 151 -15.66 -5.81 5.58
CA TRP A 151 -16.43 -4.82 4.84
C TRP A 151 -17.87 -4.75 5.35
N ASP A 152 -18.27 -3.58 5.84
CA ASP A 152 -19.66 -3.24 6.15
C ASP A 152 -20.25 -2.47 4.95
N PRO A 153 -21.08 -3.10 4.09
CA PRO A 153 -21.65 -2.47 2.91
C PRO A 153 -22.70 -1.38 3.21
N HIS A 154 -23.11 -1.24 4.47
CA HIS A 154 -24.26 -0.44 4.89
C HIS A 154 -23.95 0.58 5.99
N ALA A 155 -22.68 0.76 6.35
CA ALA A 155 -22.26 1.69 7.40
C ALA A 155 -22.79 3.13 7.27
N PHE A 156 -23.07 3.60 6.04
CA PHE A 156 -23.68 4.92 5.79
C PHE A 156 -25.02 4.84 5.05
N GLY A 157 -25.75 3.73 5.17
CA GLY A 157 -27.01 3.49 4.48
C GLY A 157 -26.85 2.67 3.18
N ARG A 158 -27.76 2.84 2.21
CA ARG A 158 -27.75 1.99 1.00
C ARG A 158 -26.51 2.23 0.14
N ASN A 159 -25.73 1.17 -0.12
CA ASN A 159 -24.57 1.14 -1.01
C ASN A 159 -23.47 2.15 -0.65
N ARG A 160 -23.26 2.37 0.65
CA ARG A 160 -22.17 3.19 1.19
C ARG A 160 -21.57 2.45 2.38
N GLY A 161 -20.35 1.95 2.19
CA GLY A 161 -19.71 1.08 3.16
C GLY A 161 -18.34 1.56 3.62
N LEU A 162 -17.79 0.85 4.59
CA LEU A 162 -16.45 1.04 5.13
C LEU A 162 -15.87 -0.31 5.57
N MET A 163 -14.57 -0.34 5.88
CA MET A 163 -13.92 -1.47 6.53
C MET A 163 -13.81 -1.27 8.03
N ARG A 164 -14.14 -2.31 8.79
CA ARG A 164 -13.82 -2.42 10.21
C ARG A 164 -12.62 -3.33 10.40
N PHE A 165 -11.73 -2.93 11.28
CA PHE A 165 -10.48 -3.63 11.53
C PHE A 165 -10.52 -4.28 12.91
N TYR A 166 -10.16 -5.56 12.96
CA TYR A 166 -10.09 -6.36 14.16
C TYR A 166 -8.70 -6.97 14.29
N GLU A 167 -8.21 -7.08 15.52
CA GLU A 167 -6.96 -7.76 15.84
C GLU A 167 -7.22 -8.82 16.91
N ARG A 168 -6.59 -9.99 16.78
CA ARG A 168 -6.54 -10.97 17.85
C ARG A 168 -5.49 -10.55 18.87
N GLU A 169 -5.92 -10.35 20.10
CA GLU A 169 -5.05 -9.90 21.19
C GLU A 169 -3.99 -10.96 21.54
N ARG A 170 -2.73 -10.53 21.63
CA ARG A 170 -1.58 -11.37 21.97
C ARG A 170 -1.21 -11.18 23.45
N ASN A 171 -0.98 -12.27 24.17
CA ASN A 171 -0.42 -12.32 25.54
C ASN A 171 -1.15 -11.47 26.61
N ARG A 172 -2.23 -12.02 27.21
CA ARG A 172 -2.77 -11.51 28.48
C ARG A 172 -2.31 -12.36 29.67
N PRO A 173 -1.90 -11.75 30.80
CA PRO A 173 -1.65 -12.45 32.06
C PRO A 173 -2.87 -13.21 32.60
N GLU A 174 -4.09 -12.79 32.23
CA GLU A 174 -5.36 -13.31 32.75
C GLU A 174 -5.96 -14.46 31.89
N GLY A 175 -5.25 -14.96 30.87
CA GLY A 175 -5.68 -16.11 30.07
C GLY A 175 -6.81 -15.88 29.05
N ASN A 176 -7.55 -14.76 29.14
CA ASN A 176 -8.60 -14.43 28.17
C ASN A 176 -8.01 -13.72 26.93
N THR A 177 -7.55 -14.48 25.93
CA THR A 177 -7.27 -13.97 24.58
C THR A 177 -8.59 -13.76 23.81
N GLY A 178 -8.63 -12.81 22.88
CA GLY A 178 -9.86 -12.54 22.13
C GLY A 178 -9.70 -11.50 21.05
N TRP A 179 -10.71 -11.39 20.20
CA TRP A 179 -10.78 -10.38 19.14
C TRP A 179 -11.19 -9.02 19.69
N VAL A 180 -10.52 -7.97 19.20
CA VAL A 180 -10.77 -6.59 19.58
C VAL A 180 -11.02 -5.78 18.30
N LEU A 181 -12.06 -4.96 18.30
CA LEU A 181 -12.26 -3.92 17.30
C LEU A 181 -11.19 -2.84 17.50
N VAL A 182 -10.28 -2.69 16.53
CA VAL A 182 -9.17 -1.74 16.59
C VAL A 182 -9.42 -0.46 15.80
N GLY A 183 -10.58 -0.37 15.13
CA GLY A 183 -11.10 0.83 14.51
C GLY A 183 -11.80 0.54 13.18
N ASP A 184 -12.03 1.60 12.42
CA ASP A 184 -12.62 1.55 11.08
C ASP A 184 -11.84 2.40 10.09
N SER A 185 -12.24 2.38 8.82
CA SER A 185 -11.60 3.14 7.74
C SER A 185 -11.38 4.63 8.03
N PHE A 186 -12.20 5.27 8.85
CA PHE A 186 -12.05 6.69 9.15
C PHE A 186 -10.97 7.00 10.16
N HIS A 187 -10.62 6.04 11.00
CA HIS A 187 -9.56 6.20 11.98
C HIS A 187 -8.18 6.35 11.31
N ALA A 188 -8.00 5.86 10.07
CA ALA A 188 -6.81 6.12 9.27
C ALA A 188 -6.55 7.62 9.00
N PHE A 189 -7.58 8.45 9.12
CA PHE A 189 -7.51 9.91 8.90
C PHE A 189 -7.57 10.72 10.20
N ASN A 190 -7.71 10.06 11.35
CA ASN A 190 -7.65 10.69 12.65
C ASN A 190 -6.17 10.87 13.03
N SER A 191 -5.76 12.08 13.44
CA SER A 191 -4.36 12.38 13.74
C SER A 191 -3.77 11.59 14.91
N GLN A 192 -4.61 11.11 15.82
CA GLN A 192 -4.21 10.29 16.97
C GLN A 192 -4.12 8.81 16.62
N ALA A 193 -4.95 8.29 15.71
CA ALA A 193 -4.92 6.88 15.32
C ALA A 193 -4.06 6.58 14.08
N SER A 194 -3.81 7.59 13.24
CA SER A 194 -2.97 7.46 12.05
C SER A 194 -1.57 6.99 12.43
N ASN A 195 -1.02 6.04 11.68
CA ASN A 195 0.26 5.37 11.94
C ASN A 195 0.32 4.54 13.24
N HIS A 196 -0.83 4.17 13.80
CA HIS A 196 -0.90 3.25 14.95
C HIS A 196 -1.77 2.02 14.64
N GLY A 197 -1.33 0.86 15.12
CA GLY A 197 -2.05 -0.40 14.92
C GLY A 197 -2.23 -0.72 13.42
N PRO A 198 -3.43 -1.13 12.96
CA PRO A 198 -3.64 -1.43 11.55
C PRO A 198 -3.49 -0.21 10.64
N PHE A 199 -3.63 1.02 11.15
CA PHE A 199 -3.59 2.25 10.34
C PHE A 199 -2.18 2.69 9.98
N ASP A 200 -1.16 2.00 10.47
CA ASP A 200 0.22 2.09 9.98
C ASP A 200 0.36 1.45 8.58
N GLY A 201 -0.27 0.29 8.38
CA GLY A 201 -0.34 -0.39 7.08
C GLY A 201 -1.52 0.00 6.20
N HIS A 202 -2.57 0.59 6.77
CA HIS A 202 -3.82 0.93 6.11
C HIS A 202 -4.12 2.44 6.19
N ILE A 203 -3.14 3.27 5.83
CA ILE A 203 -3.15 4.74 5.95
C ILE A 203 -4.28 5.47 5.19
N GLY A 204 -4.94 4.80 4.24
CA GLY A 204 -6.13 5.32 3.56
C GLY A 204 -7.44 4.64 3.98
N GLY A 205 -7.41 3.83 5.04
CA GLY A 205 -8.59 3.21 5.64
C GLY A 205 -9.13 2.01 4.89
N VAL A 206 -8.34 1.38 4.02
CA VAL A 206 -8.77 0.23 3.21
C VAL A 206 -7.66 -0.82 3.17
N MET A 207 -7.98 -2.03 2.70
CA MET A 207 -6.98 -3.01 2.33
C MET A 207 -5.98 -2.40 1.34
N ILE A 208 -4.70 -2.45 1.70
CA ILE A 208 -3.59 -2.02 0.87
C ILE A 208 -2.75 -3.26 0.58
N MET A 209 -2.38 -3.40 -0.68
CA MET A 209 -1.39 -4.35 -1.14
C MET A 209 -0.25 -3.56 -1.75
N LYS A 210 0.97 -3.82 -1.29
CA LYS A 210 2.19 -3.41 -1.98
C LYS A 210 2.46 -4.45 -3.06
N GLU A 211 2.96 -4.01 -4.21
CA GLU A 211 3.14 -4.79 -5.46
C GLU A 211 1.85 -5.14 -6.19
N LEU A 212 0.96 -4.19 -6.39
CA LEU A 212 -0.32 -4.40 -7.10
C LEU A 212 -0.21 -4.58 -8.62
N ARG A 213 0.93 -5.02 -9.15
CA ARG A 213 1.03 -5.35 -10.58
C ARG A 213 2.14 -6.36 -10.85
N ARG A 214 1.92 -7.15 -11.90
CA ARG A 214 2.95 -8.02 -12.48
C ARG A 214 4.27 -7.25 -12.63
N PRO A 215 5.41 -7.84 -12.21
CA PRO A 215 5.60 -9.25 -11.88
C PRO A 215 5.31 -9.69 -10.43
N TRP A 216 4.69 -8.86 -9.58
CA TRP A 216 4.43 -9.17 -8.15
C TRP A 216 5.66 -9.79 -7.46
N LEU A 217 6.67 -8.95 -7.18
CA LEU A 217 7.99 -9.36 -6.71
C LEU A 217 7.98 -10.47 -5.64
N HIS A 218 7.00 -10.48 -4.74
CA HIS A 218 6.94 -11.38 -3.59
C HIS A 218 5.66 -12.21 -3.47
N TRP A 219 4.83 -12.24 -4.51
CA TRP A 219 3.64 -13.07 -4.50
C TRP A 219 3.94 -14.42 -5.14
N TYR A 220 3.69 -15.47 -4.37
CA TYR A 220 3.83 -16.83 -4.89
C TYR A 220 2.50 -17.24 -5.49
N ASP A 221 2.43 -17.21 -6.82
CA ASP A 221 1.26 -17.66 -7.56
C ASP A 221 1.50 -19.04 -8.22
N VAL A 222 0.41 -19.63 -8.70
CA VAL A 222 0.41 -20.92 -9.43
C VAL A 222 1.20 -20.84 -10.74
N GLY A 223 1.41 -19.64 -11.30
CA GLY A 223 2.23 -19.40 -12.49
C GLY A 223 3.74 -19.46 -12.21
N ASN A 224 4.13 -19.32 -10.95
CA ASN A 224 5.51 -19.34 -10.48
C ASN A 224 5.80 -20.44 -9.46
N LEU A 225 5.04 -21.53 -9.56
CA LEU A 225 5.10 -22.71 -8.68
C LEU A 225 6.52 -23.24 -8.46
N ASN A 226 7.34 -23.24 -9.50
CA ASN A 226 8.73 -23.70 -9.44
C ASN A 226 9.60 -22.78 -8.58
N GLU A 227 9.38 -21.46 -8.57
CA GLU A 227 10.12 -20.54 -7.69
C GLU A 227 9.64 -20.63 -6.24
N PHE A 228 8.34 -20.85 -6.00
CA PHE A 228 7.84 -21.16 -4.67
C PHE A 228 8.43 -22.47 -4.15
N GLN A 229 8.37 -23.56 -4.93
CA GLN A 229 8.98 -24.85 -4.54
C GLN A 229 10.48 -24.75 -4.30
N ARG A 230 11.19 -23.87 -5.03
CA ARG A 230 12.61 -23.56 -4.77
C ARG A 230 12.79 -22.70 -3.52
N SER A 231 11.86 -21.82 -3.19
CA SER A 231 11.91 -21.01 -1.97
C SER A 231 11.58 -21.83 -0.71
N LEU A 232 10.78 -22.89 -0.85
CA LEU A 232 10.52 -23.92 0.18
C LEU A 232 11.75 -24.80 0.49
N GLY A 233 12.96 -24.54 -0.04
CA GLY A 233 14.08 -25.46 0.16
C GLY A 233 15.47 -24.86 -0.01
N SER A 234 16.07 -24.38 1.09
CA SER A 234 17.53 -24.40 1.29
C SER A 234 18.01 -24.41 2.75
N THR A 235 17.22 -24.93 3.72
CA THR A 235 17.82 -25.43 4.98
C THR A 235 18.50 -26.77 4.72
N ARG A 236 19.49 -26.77 3.81
CA ARG A 236 20.49 -27.83 3.64
C ARG A 236 21.56 -27.76 4.74
N ALA A 237 21.35 -26.94 5.77
CA ALA A 237 22.06 -27.11 7.03
C ALA A 237 21.63 -28.45 7.61
N ALA A 238 22.56 -29.39 7.59
CA ALA A 238 22.42 -30.79 7.95
C ALA A 238 21.52 -31.02 9.18
N GLY A 239 20.43 -31.77 9.00
CA GLY A 239 19.72 -32.42 10.11
C GLY A 239 18.19 -32.36 10.09
N THR A 240 17.54 -31.40 9.42
CA THR A 240 16.07 -31.29 9.52
C THR A 240 15.35 -32.33 8.65
N LYS A 241 14.50 -33.16 9.27
CA LYS A 241 13.70 -34.24 8.64
C LYS A 241 12.55 -33.78 7.74
N VAL A 242 12.34 -32.48 7.57
CA VAL A 242 11.12 -31.94 6.98
C VAL A 242 11.27 -31.88 5.46
N ASP A 243 10.56 -32.76 4.75
CA ASP A 243 10.41 -32.70 3.29
C ASP A 243 9.53 -31.49 2.92
N PRO A 244 10.03 -30.52 2.14
CA PRO A 244 9.22 -29.41 1.59
C PRO A 244 7.95 -29.88 0.88
N LYS A 245 7.93 -31.11 0.37
CA LYS A 245 6.74 -31.72 -0.24
C LYS A 245 5.63 -32.01 0.77
N ASN A 246 5.92 -32.16 2.05
CA ASN A 246 4.89 -32.34 3.08
C ASN A 246 4.09 -31.06 3.32
N ALA A 247 4.72 -29.88 3.23
CA ALA A 247 4.02 -28.60 3.27
C ALA A 247 3.02 -28.46 2.11
N LEU A 248 3.32 -29.05 0.94
CA LEU A 248 2.44 -29.02 -0.25
C LEU A 248 1.12 -29.77 -0.05
N HIS A 249 1.06 -30.67 0.93
CA HIS A 249 -0.12 -31.45 1.27
C HIS A 249 -0.90 -30.87 2.45
N ASP A 250 -0.48 -29.72 3.00
CA ASP A 250 -1.23 -29.06 4.05
C ASP A 250 -2.58 -28.56 3.50
N PRO A 251 -3.71 -28.80 4.21
CA PRO A 251 -5.03 -28.32 3.83
C PRO A 251 -5.11 -26.81 3.52
N LEU A 252 -4.22 -25.96 4.02
CA LEU A 252 -4.18 -24.53 3.70
C LEU A 252 -3.75 -24.26 2.26
N PHE A 253 -2.98 -25.15 1.65
CA PHE A 253 -2.57 -25.05 0.24
C PHE A 253 -3.47 -25.88 -0.67
N SER A 254 -3.92 -27.07 -0.24
CA SER A 254 -4.65 -28.01 -1.09
C SER A 254 -6.16 -28.08 -0.84
N GLY A 255 -6.64 -27.47 0.25
CA GLY A 255 -8.02 -27.62 0.70
C GLY A 255 -8.47 -29.07 0.79
N GLN A 256 -9.75 -29.29 0.49
CA GLN A 256 -10.34 -30.63 0.42
C GLN A 256 -9.89 -31.43 -0.82
N SER A 257 -9.34 -30.77 -1.85
CA SER A 257 -8.96 -31.42 -3.12
C SER A 257 -7.74 -32.33 -2.97
N ARG A 258 -6.94 -32.20 -1.90
CA ARG A 258 -5.61 -32.85 -1.71
C ARG A 258 -4.60 -32.61 -2.84
N THR A 259 -4.97 -31.84 -3.86
CA THR A 259 -4.09 -31.35 -4.92
C THR A 259 -3.31 -30.16 -4.37
N PRO A 260 -1.97 -30.19 -4.38
CA PRO A 260 -1.19 -29.05 -3.93
C PRO A 260 -1.64 -27.74 -4.59
N PHE A 261 -1.77 -26.70 -3.78
CA PHE A 261 -2.08 -25.32 -4.21
C PHE A 261 -3.45 -25.06 -4.81
N SER A 262 -4.39 -26.00 -4.79
CA SER A 262 -5.73 -25.73 -5.30
C SER A 262 -6.49 -24.64 -4.52
N LEU A 263 -6.05 -24.31 -3.30
CA LEU A 263 -6.56 -23.17 -2.52
C LEU A 263 -5.70 -21.91 -2.61
N LEU A 264 -4.56 -21.92 -3.29
CA LEU A 264 -3.80 -20.69 -3.52
C LEU A 264 -4.35 -19.93 -4.73
N GLY A 265 -4.85 -18.74 -4.44
CA GLY A 265 -5.29 -17.80 -5.46
C GLY A 265 -4.10 -17.20 -6.21
N ARG A 266 -4.39 -16.70 -7.41
CA ARG A 266 -3.43 -15.98 -8.23
C ARG A 266 -3.28 -14.53 -7.77
N ALA A 267 -2.06 -13.99 -7.79
CA ALA A 267 -1.82 -12.58 -7.43
C ALA A 267 -2.67 -11.62 -8.27
N GLU A 268 -2.92 -11.93 -9.55
CA GLU A 268 -3.86 -11.20 -10.42
C GLU A 268 -5.26 -11.08 -9.81
N THR A 269 -5.73 -12.15 -9.17
CA THR A 269 -7.10 -12.21 -8.63
C THR A 269 -7.21 -11.31 -7.40
N LEU A 270 -6.18 -11.34 -6.53
CA LEU A 270 -6.15 -10.45 -5.38
C LEU A 270 -5.97 -8.98 -5.78
N GLU A 271 -5.15 -8.69 -6.79
CA GLU A 271 -5.00 -7.34 -7.34
C GLU A 271 -6.35 -6.73 -7.73
N ILE A 272 -7.21 -7.50 -8.40
CA ILE A 272 -8.58 -7.07 -8.76
C ILE A 272 -9.41 -6.80 -7.50
N VAL A 273 -9.38 -7.69 -6.51
CA VAL A 273 -10.14 -7.52 -5.26
C VAL A 273 -9.69 -6.26 -4.52
N VAL A 274 -8.39 -6.05 -4.35
CA VAL A 274 -7.84 -4.88 -3.66
C VAL A 274 -8.14 -3.59 -4.43
N THR A 275 -7.99 -3.59 -5.76
CA THR A 275 -8.29 -2.42 -6.60
C THR A 275 -9.78 -2.06 -6.55
N ASN A 276 -10.67 -3.06 -6.59
CA ASN A 276 -12.10 -2.87 -6.41
C ASN A 276 -12.41 -2.36 -5.01
N SER A 277 -11.74 -2.90 -3.98
CA SER A 277 -11.90 -2.47 -2.60
C SER A 277 -11.63 -0.97 -2.43
N ILE A 278 -10.48 -0.52 -2.91
CA ILE A 278 -10.06 0.88 -2.85
C ILE A 278 -11.05 1.75 -3.62
N SER A 279 -11.44 1.33 -4.82
CA SER A 279 -12.39 2.07 -5.65
C SER A 279 -13.74 2.26 -4.95
N THR A 280 -14.27 1.19 -4.35
CA THR A 280 -15.57 1.21 -3.64
C THR A 280 -15.49 2.02 -2.35
N TRP A 281 -14.42 1.86 -1.58
CA TRP A 281 -14.19 2.62 -0.35
C TRP A 281 -14.09 4.12 -0.64
N TYR A 282 -13.20 4.53 -1.53
CA TYR A 282 -13.01 5.95 -1.82
C TYR A 282 -14.25 6.58 -2.46
N LEU A 283 -15.04 5.83 -3.23
CA LEU A 283 -16.32 6.32 -3.73
C LEU A 283 -17.34 6.53 -2.59
N SER A 284 -17.41 5.57 -1.66
CA SER A 284 -18.27 5.67 -0.47
C SER A 284 -17.87 6.86 0.41
N ARG A 285 -16.56 7.03 0.65
CA ARG A 285 -15.98 8.17 1.36
C ARG A 285 -16.28 9.48 0.66
N PHE A 286 -16.07 9.58 -0.66
CA PHE A 286 -16.36 10.81 -1.41
C PHE A 286 -17.82 11.23 -1.27
N ARG A 287 -18.76 10.27 -1.38
CA ARG A 287 -20.21 10.51 -1.20
C ARG A 287 -20.61 10.91 0.22
N ARG A 288 -19.76 10.63 1.20
CA ARG A 288 -19.92 11.08 2.60
C ARG A 288 -19.33 12.47 2.80
N ASP A 289 -18.12 12.69 2.28
CA ASP A 289 -17.35 13.92 2.47
C ASP A 289 -17.94 15.10 1.69
N PHE A 290 -18.59 14.84 0.55
CA PHE A 290 -19.07 15.86 -0.37
C PHE A 290 -20.56 15.68 -0.68
N TRP A 291 -21.22 16.80 -0.95
CA TRP A 291 -22.58 16.78 -1.50
C TRP A 291 -22.61 16.01 -2.83
N VAL A 292 -23.66 15.22 -3.03
CA VAL A 292 -23.92 14.50 -4.27
C VAL A 292 -25.37 14.72 -4.73
N PRO A 293 -25.65 14.75 -6.05
CA PRO A 293 -27.00 14.90 -6.56
C PRO A 293 -27.98 13.88 -5.97
N GLY A 294 -29.14 14.35 -5.51
CA GLY A 294 -30.16 13.51 -4.87
C GLY A 294 -29.89 13.18 -3.39
N SER A 295 -28.85 13.75 -2.78
CA SER A 295 -28.65 13.67 -1.33
C SER A 295 -29.72 14.47 -0.58
N THR A 296 -30.32 13.86 0.44
CA THR A 296 -31.19 14.54 1.41
C THR A 296 -30.42 15.17 2.57
N GLN A 297 -29.09 14.95 2.63
CA GLN A 297 -28.23 15.59 3.62
C GLN A 297 -28.03 17.06 3.24
N GLY A 298 -28.14 17.96 4.22
CA GLY A 298 -27.85 19.38 4.04
C GLY A 298 -26.44 19.61 3.51
N LEU A 299 -26.20 20.78 2.90
CA LEU A 299 -24.88 21.14 2.37
C LEU A 299 -23.84 21.07 3.52
N PRO A 300 -22.86 20.16 3.45
CA PRO A 300 -21.87 20.08 4.52
C PRO A 300 -20.98 21.32 4.47
N GLU A 301 -20.76 21.97 5.62
CA GLU A 301 -19.59 22.83 5.78
C GLU A 301 -18.37 21.90 5.86
N ILE A 302 -17.60 21.81 4.78
CA ILE A 302 -16.50 20.84 4.66
C ILE A 302 -15.26 21.48 5.25
N THR A 303 -14.76 21.00 6.39
CA THR A 303 -13.63 21.63 7.10
C THR A 303 -12.34 20.81 7.17
N THR A 304 -12.33 19.54 6.75
CA THR A 304 -11.17 18.64 6.86
C THR A 304 -10.91 17.74 5.65
N PRO A 305 -11.93 17.25 4.91
CA PRO A 305 -11.70 16.36 3.77
C PRO A 305 -10.85 16.95 2.62
N ILE A 306 -10.90 18.26 2.36
CA ILE A 306 -10.31 18.86 1.14
C ILE A 306 -8.81 18.61 1.07
N ARG A 307 -8.07 18.93 2.12
CA ARG A 307 -6.62 18.70 2.17
C ARG A 307 -6.30 17.23 1.95
N GLN A 308 -7.04 16.33 2.60
CA GLN A 308 -6.84 14.88 2.47
C GLN A 308 -7.07 14.36 1.05
N TRP A 309 -8.01 14.95 0.31
CA TRP A 309 -8.28 14.60 -1.08
C TRP A 309 -7.24 15.19 -2.04
N VAL A 310 -6.83 16.45 -1.83
CA VAL A 310 -5.79 17.10 -2.64
C VAL A 310 -4.39 16.48 -2.43
N MET A 311 -4.14 15.88 -1.26
CA MET A 311 -2.90 15.12 -0.99
C MET A 311 -2.63 14.00 -2.00
N HIS A 312 -3.68 13.37 -2.57
CA HIS A 312 -3.51 12.35 -3.62
C HIS A 312 -2.84 12.88 -4.89
N ILE A 313 -2.91 14.20 -5.11
CA ILE A 313 -2.27 14.88 -6.23
C ILE A 313 -0.90 15.43 -5.81
N LEU A 314 -0.85 16.18 -4.71
CA LEU A 314 0.33 17.00 -4.39
C LEU A 314 1.41 16.24 -3.61
N ALA A 315 1.04 15.34 -2.70
CA ALA A 315 1.97 14.72 -1.75
C ALA A 315 2.21 13.22 -1.99
N ASN A 316 1.23 12.54 -2.61
CA ASN A 316 1.10 11.08 -2.61
C ASN A 316 0.94 10.54 -1.18
N ARG A 317 -0.19 9.92 -0.90
CA ARG A 317 -0.48 9.38 0.43
C ARG A 317 0.16 8.04 0.64
N SER A 318 0.13 7.21 -0.39
CA SER A 318 0.45 5.80 -0.34
C SER A 318 1.54 5.46 -1.31
N MET A 319 2.18 4.32 -1.09
CA MET A 319 3.27 3.85 -1.94
C MET A 319 3.02 2.44 -2.40
N ASN A 320 3.52 2.14 -3.59
CA ASN A 320 3.55 0.82 -4.17
C ASN A 320 4.99 0.54 -4.65
N ILE A 321 5.25 -0.73 -4.95
CA ILE A 321 6.53 -1.17 -5.51
C ILE A 321 6.26 -1.70 -6.93
N ALA A 322 7.14 -1.35 -7.86
CA ALA A 322 7.14 -1.87 -9.21
C ALA A 322 8.55 -2.28 -9.63
N SER A 323 8.65 -3.16 -10.63
CA SER A 323 9.91 -3.66 -11.16
C SER A 323 9.83 -3.89 -12.67
N SER A 324 10.99 -4.15 -13.29
CA SER A 324 11.08 -4.56 -14.68
C SER A 324 10.32 -5.87 -14.92
N ALA A 325 9.80 -6.04 -16.13
CA ALA A 325 9.16 -7.31 -16.53
C ALA A 325 10.19 -8.44 -16.77
N THR A 326 11.48 -8.11 -16.90
CA THR A 326 12.56 -9.08 -17.08
C THR A 326 12.87 -9.76 -15.75
N SER A 327 12.84 -11.09 -15.69
CA SER A 327 13.20 -11.84 -14.47
C SER A 327 14.70 -11.96 -14.28
N LYS A 328 15.13 -12.30 -13.06
CA LYS A 328 16.53 -12.62 -12.73
C LYS A 328 17.10 -13.70 -13.65
N ALA A 329 16.33 -14.76 -13.94
CA ALA A 329 16.78 -15.82 -14.84
C ALA A 329 17.05 -15.29 -16.26
N GLN A 330 16.21 -14.36 -16.76
CA GLN A 330 16.44 -13.70 -18.04
C GLN A 330 17.68 -12.80 -18.00
N VAL A 331 17.92 -12.10 -16.90
CA VAL A 331 19.14 -11.31 -16.70
C VAL A 331 20.39 -12.20 -16.72
N GLU A 332 20.33 -13.38 -16.11
CA GLU A 332 21.43 -14.37 -16.12
C GLU A 332 21.68 -14.93 -17.53
N MET A 333 20.64 -14.99 -18.37
CA MET A 333 20.74 -15.29 -19.81
C MET A 333 21.11 -14.05 -20.66
N GLU A 334 21.63 -13.01 -20.03
CA GLU A 334 22.10 -11.77 -20.67
C GLU A 334 21.02 -10.99 -21.44
N GLN A 335 19.74 -11.22 -21.14
CA GLN A 335 18.65 -10.44 -21.75
C GLN A 335 18.63 -9.02 -21.18
N ASP A 336 18.43 -8.06 -22.08
CA ASP A 336 18.21 -6.66 -21.70
C ASP A 336 16.92 -6.51 -20.89
N LEU A 337 16.94 -5.53 -19.99
CA LEU A 337 15.83 -5.25 -19.10
C LEU A 337 14.73 -4.55 -19.87
N GLN A 338 13.61 -5.24 -20.05
CA GLN A 338 12.42 -4.74 -20.72
C GLN A 338 11.49 -4.09 -19.70
N SER A 339 10.71 -3.10 -20.13
CA SER A 339 9.66 -2.50 -19.29
C SER A 339 10.17 -1.98 -17.95
N VAL A 340 11.30 -1.26 -17.93
CA VAL A 340 11.73 -0.54 -16.73
C VAL A 340 10.58 0.36 -16.26
N PRO A 341 10.19 0.35 -14.97
CA PRO A 341 9.02 1.06 -14.49
C PRO A 341 9.07 2.55 -14.83
N ILE A 342 8.17 2.98 -15.72
CA ILE A 342 8.08 4.37 -16.16
C ILE A 342 7.76 5.35 -15.02
N THR A 343 7.18 4.82 -13.93
CA THR A 343 6.89 5.52 -12.67
C THR A 343 8.13 5.91 -11.88
N LEU A 344 9.32 5.43 -12.25
CA LEU A 344 10.58 6.03 -11.79
C LEU A 344 10.71 7.47 -12.33
N PHE A 345 10.24 7.70 -13.57
CA PHE A 345 10.48 8.93 -14.31
C PHE A 345 9.31 9.91 -14.28
N TYR A 346 8.05 9.45 -14.32
CA TYR A 346 6.87 10.31 -14.18
C TYR A 346 5.60 9.52 -13.81
N ASN A 347 4.57 10.22 -13.34
CA ASN A 347 3.34 9.59 -12.86
C ASN A 347 2.33 9.26 -13.98
N GLN A 348 2.67 8.31 -14.86
CA GLN A 348 1.84 7.93 -16.01
C GLN A 348 0.38 7.64 -15.61
N LYS A 349 0.16 6.90 -14.52
CA LYS A 349 -1.19 6.48 -14.09
C LYS A 349 -2.07 7.63 -13.59
N ALA A 350 -1.51 8.68 -13.01
CA ALA A 350 -2.29 9.88 -12.68
C ALA A 350 -2.56 10.71 -13.94
N PHE A 351 -1.55 10.87 -14.81
CA PHE A 351 -1.69 11.65 -16.04
C PHE A 351 -2.66 11.04 -17.04
N GLN A 352 -2.79 9.72 -17.16
CA GLN A 352 -3.70 9.09 -18.12
C GLN A 352 -5.16 9.58 -18.01
N TRP A 353 -5.57 10.08 -16.83
CA TRP A 353 -6.93 10.58 -16.59
C TRP A 353 -7.15 12.04 -17.02
N VAL A 354 -6.08 12.82 -17.17
CA VAL A 354 -6.13 14.25 -17.49
C VAL A 354 -5.38 14.61 -18.78
N LEU A 355 -4.43 13.78 -19.19
CA LEU A 355 -3.59 13.89 -20.37
C LEU A 355 -3.37 12.47 -20.94
N PRO A 356 -4.39 11.83 -21.54
CA PRO A 356 -4.32 10.43 -21.98
C PRO A 356 -3.22 10.16 -23.03
N ASN A 357 -2.78 11.20 -23.74
CA ASN A 357 -1.74 11.12 -24.77
C ASN A 357 -0.32 11.41 -24.24
N ALA A 358 -0.17 11.74 -22.96
CA ALA A 358 1.12 12.07 -22.35
C ALA A 358 1.97 10.82 -22.09
N GLY A 359 3.23 10.88 -22.54
CA GLY A 359 4.16 9.75 -22.65
C GLY A 359 4.04 8.97 -23.95
N GLY A 360 3.05 9.27 -24.80
CA GLY A 360 2.77 8.59 -26.09
C GLY A 360 2.46 7.08 -25.97
N GLU A 361 2.16 6.42 -27.10
CA GLU A 361 2.06 4.94 -27.23
C GLU A 361 3.43 4.23 -27.07
N THR A 362 4.42 4.91 -26.50
CA THR A 362 5.81 4.71 -26.89
C THR A 362 6.54 3.65 -26.04
N GLU A 363 7.30 2.82 -26.74
CA GLU A 363 8.16 1.73 -26.30
C GLU A 363 8.67 1.86 -24.86
N SER A 364 8.56 0.77 -24.11
CA SER A 364 9.15 0.65 -22.78
C SER A 364 10.60 1.13 -22.75
N ILE A 365 11.02 1.78 -21.67
CA ILE A 365 12.44 2.03 -21.46
C ILE A 365 13.14 0.68 -21.32
N VAL A 366 14.08 0.42 -22.24
CA VAL A 366 14.93 -0.76 -22.26
C VAL A 366 16.31 -0.36 -21.72
N VAL A 367 16.87 -1.19 -20.84
CA VAL A 367 18.21 -0.98 -20.29
C VAL A 367 19.08 -2.18 -20.63
N SER A 368 20.27 -1.91 -21.17
CA SER A 368 21.22 -2.97 -21.48
C SER A 368 21.60 -3.78 -20.23
N ASN A 369 21.58 -5.11 -20.36
CA ASN A 369 21.96 -6.03 -19.29
C ASN A 369 23.36 -5.72 -18.74
N ALA A 370 24.33 -5.47 -19.64
CA ALA A 370 25.71 -5.20 -19.27
C ALA A 370 25.83 -3.92 -18.44
N LEU A 371 25.14 -2.84 -18.84
CA LEU A 371 25.15 -1.57 -18.11
C LEU A 371 24.47 -1.70 -16.74
N TYR A 372 23.34 -2.41 -16.68
CA TYR A 372 22.65 -2.71 -15.43
C TYR A 372 23.53 -3.50 -14.44
N ARG A 373 24.18 -4.58 -14.89
CA ARG A 373 25.07 -5.39 -14.05
C ARG A 373 26.28 -4.60 -13.57
N ALA A 374 26.83 -3.73 -14.42
CA ALA A 374 27.90 -2.81 -14.03
C ALA A 374 27.45 -1.84 -12.94
N ALA A 375 26.27 -1.24 -13.08
CA ALA A 375 25.70 -0.33 -12.09
C ALA A 375 25.43 -1.03 -10.74
N ILE A 376 24.82 -2.23 -10.75
CA ILE A 376 24.61 -3.02 -9.52
C ILE A 376 25.91 -3.33 -8.81
N SER A 377 26.90 -3.82 -9.54
CA SER A 377 28.21 -4.18 -8.98
C SER A 377 28.89 -2.96 -8.38
N LYS A 378 28.86 -1.82 -9.10
CA LYS A 378 29.45 -0.57 -8.62
C LYS A 378 28.76 -0.07 -7.36
N LEU A 379 27.43 -0.09 -7.31
CA LEU A 379 26.65 0.36 -6.16
C LEU A 379 26.62 -0.66 -5.00
N GLY A 380 27.06 -1.90 -5.22
CA GLY A 380 27.03 -2.98 -4.24
C GLY A 380 25.61 -3.39 -3.83
N ILE A 381 24.64 -3.29 -4.75
CA ILE A 381 23.22 -3.51 -4.44
C ILE A 381 22.98 -4.98 -4.06
N SER A 382 22.39 -5.21 -2.90
CA SER A 382 22.18 -6.53 -2.31
C SER A 382 20.85 -6.61 -1.55
N ILE A 383 20.35 -7.82 -1.34
CA ILE A 383 19.18 -8.09 -0.48
C ILE A 383 19.67 -8.48 0.91
N TYR A 384 18.96 -8.04 1.95
CA TYR A 384 19.32 -8.26 3.34
C TYR A 384 18.18 -8.92 4.12
N TYR A 385 18.48 -9.53 5.25
CA TYR A 385 17.49 -9.99 6.21
C TYR A 385 18.00 -9.74 7.63
N ASP A 386 17.06 -9.64 8.58
CA ASP A 386 17.40 -9.60 9.99
C ASP A 386 17.52 -11.01 10.54
N ALA A 387 18.70 -11.35 11.03
CA ALA A 387 18.90 -12.58 11.78
C ALA A 387 18.36 -12.41 13.22
N PRO A 388 17.69 -13.42 13.79
CA PRO A 388 17.26 -13.38 15.19
C PRO A 388 18.44 -13.14 16.13
N VAL A 389 18.21 -12.34 17.18
CA VAL A 389 19.18 -12.13 18.26
C VAL A 389 19.50 -13.50 18.89
N GLY A 390 20.79 -13.87 18.92
CA GLY A 390 21.26 -15.14 19.50
C GLY A 390 21.67 -16.23 18.50
N ALA A 391 21.35 -16.10 17.21
CA ALA A 391 21.77 -17.08 16.19
C ALA A 391 23.31 -17.12 15.97
N SER A 392 24.03 -16.09 16.41
CA SER A 392 25.49 -15.98 16.29
C SER A 392 26.24 -15.98 17.64
N GLY A 393 25.57 -16.31 18.76
CA GLY A 393 26.21 -16.33 20.09
C GLY A 393 26.53 -14.96 20.72
N ASP A 394 26.32 -13.86 19.99
CA ASP A 394 26.52 -12.50 20.49
C ASP A 394 25.22 -11.91 21.04
N SER A 395 25.24 -11.53 22.31
CA SER A 395 24.16 -10.82 22.99
C SER A 395 24.18 -9.33 22.61
N GLY A 396 23.52 -8.95 21.51
CA GLY A 396 23.28 -7.53 21.21
C GLY A 396 22.75 -7.26 19.80
N SER A 397 21.50 -6.77 19.72
CA SER A 397 20.80 -6.27 18.51
C SER A 397 20.74 -7.19 17.28
N SER A 398 19.65 -7.14 16.50
CA SER A 398 19.59 -7.84 15.22
C SER A 398 20.69 -7.32 14.30
N ARG A 399 21.53 -8.21 13.78
CA ARG A 399 22.56 -7.86 12.79
C ARG A 399 21.99 -8.17 11.40
N ARG A 400 21.88 -7.14 10.55
CA ARG A 400 21.52 -7.33 9.13
C ARG A 400 22.54 -8.25 8.47
N GLN A 401 22.07 -9.34 7.88
CA GLN A 401 22.88 -10.25 7.09
C GLN A 401 22.52 -10.11 5.62
N VAL A 402 23.52 -10.28 4.75
CA VAL A 402 23.29 -10.27 3.31
C VAL A 402 22.64 -11.59 2.92
N ALA A 403 21.42 -11.53 2.37
CA ALA A 403 20.74 -12.69 1.81
C ALA A 403 21.34 -13.05 0.44
N VAL A 404 21.47 -12.06 -0.44
CA VAL A 404 22.03 -12.24 -1.80
C VAL A 404 22.77 -10.98 -2.21
N GLN A 405 24.02 -11.14 -2.66
CA GLN A 405 24.86 -10.05 -3.16
C GLN A 405 24.58 -9.72 -4.63
N ASN A 406 24.85 -8.48 -5.03
CA ASN A 406 24.83 -8.02 -6.43
C ASN A 406 23.52 -8.35 -7.16
N THR A 407 22.40 -8.09 -6.50
CA THR A 407 21.06 -8.35 -7.04
C THR A 407 20.03 -7.41 -6.46
N GLU A 408 19.00 -7.13 -7.26
CA GLU A 408 17.78 -6.46 -6.80
C GLU A 408 16.64 -7.43 -6.48
N GLY A 409 16.89 -8.74 -6.58
CA GLY A 409 15.90 -9.79 -6.31
C GLY A 409 15.41 -10.49 -7.57
N PRO A 410 14.16 -11.02 -7.55
CA PRO A 410 13.63 -11.81 -8.66
C PRO A 410 13.36 -10.97 -9.91
N PHE A 411 13.09 -9.67 -9.76
CA PHE A 411 12.89 -8.74 -10.87
C PHE A 411 13.67 -7.44 -10.63
N PRO A 412 14.60 -7.05 -11.54
CA PRO A 412 15.39 -5.83 -11.47
C PRO A 412 14.58 -4.53 -11.41
N PHE A 413 15.28 -3.44 -11.08
CA PHE A 413 14.74 -2.08 -11.05
C PHE A 413 13.52 -1.99 -10.13
N ALA A 414 13.64 -2.52 -8.91
CA ALA A 414 12.63 -2.35 -7.87
C ALA A 414 12.56 -0.87 -7.45
N VAL A 415 11.49 -0.19 -7.83
CA VAL A 415 11.28 1.24 -7.57
C VAL A 415 10.04 1.48 -6.72
N ILE A 416 10.09 2.56 -5.96
CA ILE A 416 8.94 3.11 -5.24
C ILE A 416 8.11 3.95 -6.23
N GLU A 417 6.82 3.68 -6.30
CA GLU A 417 5.85 4.43 -7.09
C GLU A 417 4.63 4.87 -6.24
N PRO A 418 3.81 5.83 -6.71
CA PRO A 418 2.59 6.19 -6.00
C PRO A 418 1.66 4.99 -5.87
N GLY A 419 1.03 4.87 -4.70
CA GLY A 419 0.10 3.79 -4.45
C GLY A 419 -1.20 3.93 -5.25
N ILE A 420 -1.89 2.80 -5.40
CA ILE A 420 -3.15 2.72 -6.13
C ILE A 420 -4.24 3.62 -5.53
N GLU A 421 -4.17 3.90 -4.23
CA GLU A 421 -5.11 4.78 -3.54
C GLU A 421 -5.00 6.22 -4.04
N ASP A 422 -3.79 6.67 -4.37
CA ASP A 422 -3.59 7.98 -4.96
C ASP A 422 -4.20 8.06 -6.36
N TYR A 423 -4.03 7.02 -7.18
CA TYR A 423 -4.68 6.97 -8.50
C TYR A 423 -6.21 6.90 -8.38
N ALA A 424 -6.72 6.12 -7.44
CA ALA A 424 -8.15 6.03 -7.18
C ALA A 424 -8.71 7.37 -6.70
N GLY A 425 -8.00 8.04 -5.80
CA GLY A 425 -8.31 9.38 -5.30
C GLY A 425 -8.41 10.40 -6.43
N VAL A 426 -7.38 10.50 -7.26
CA VAL A 426 -7.35 11.36 -8.46
C VAL A 426 -8.52 11.04 -9.39
N ARG A 427 -8.73 9.77 -9.71
CA ARG A 427 -9.83 9.34 -10.60
C ARG A 427 -11.20 9.73 -10.05
N ILE A 428 -11.40 9.60 -8.74
CA ILE A 428 -12.65 9.94 -8.06
C ILE A 428 -12.89 11.45 -8.09
N LEU A 429 -11.86 12.26 -7.85
CA LEU A 429 -11.94 13.72 -7.96
C LEU A 429 -12.35 14.17 -9.37
N LEU A 430 -11.86 13.50 -10.41
CA LEU A 430 -12.15 13.86 -11.80
C LEU A 430 -13.53 13.38 -12.29
N ARG A 431 -13.95 12.17 -11.88
CA ARG A 431 -15.16 11.53 -12.42
C ARG A 431 -16.44 11.87 -11.66
N ASN A 432 -16.34 12.17 -10.36
CA ASN A 432 -17.54 12.45 -9.57
C ASN A 432 -18.03 13.87 -9.79
N ARG A 433 -19.34 14.06 -9.59
CA ARG A 433 -20.02 15.34 -9.72
C ARG A 433 -20.81 15.61 -8.44
N PRO A 434 -20.72 16.82 -7.87
CA PRO A 434 -19.87 17.95 -8.29
C PRO A 434 -18.36 17.67 -8.18
N SER A 435 -17.57 18.25 -9.07
CA SER A 435 -16.11 18.09 -9.07
C SER A 435 -15.48 19.00 -8.01
N LEU A 436 -14.49 18.49 -7.25
CA LEU A 436 -13.73 19.32 -6.31
C LEU A 436 -12.76 20.26 -7.02
N LEU A 437 -12.17 19.77 -8.12
CA LEU A 437 -11.22 20.50 -8.96
C LEU A 437 -11.52 20.18 -10.43
N PRO A 438 -11.39 21.14 -11.37
CA PRO A 438 -11.46 20.86 -12.80
C PRO A 438 -10.23 20.07 -13.27
N ALA A 439 -10.36 19.37 -14.40
CA ALA A 439 -9.30 18.53 -14.95
C ALA A 439 -7.99 19.30 -15.19
N LYS A 440 -8.06 20.53 -15.74
CA LYS A 440 -6.90 21.41 -15.91
C LYS A 440 -6.17 21.69 -14.61
N ALA A 441 -6.88 21.92 -13.51
CA ALA A 441 -6.24 22.18 -12.22
C ALA A 441 -5.51 20.95 -11.70
N VAL A 442 -6.10 19.76 -11.84
CA VAL A 442 -5.42 18.50 -11.49
C VAL A 442 -4.19 18.28 -12.37
N ALA A 443 -4.29 18.53 -13.67
CA ALA A 443 -3.16 18.45 -14.60
C ALA A 443 -2.03 19.42 -14.22
N ALA A 444 -2.35 20.69 -13.96
CA ALA A 444 -1.39 21.70 -13.55
C ALA A 444 -0.68 21.32 -12.24
N MET A 445 -1.42 20.82 -11.24
CA MET A 445 -0.85 20.34 -9.98
C MET A 445 0.07 19.13 -10.17
N LEU A 446 -0.25 18.20 -11.07
CA LEU A 446 0.61 17.06 -11.41
C LEU A 446 1.84 17.48 -12.22
N MET A 447 1.74 18.53 -13.05
CA MET A 447 2.81 19.06 -13.89
C MET A 447 3.93 19.74 -13.10
N VAL A 448 3.66 20.23 -11.89
CA VAL A 448 4.69 20.75 -11.00
C VAL A 448 5.67 19.64 -10.65
N ASP A 449 6.93 19.78 -11.06
CA ASP A 449 8.00 18.82 -10.80
C ASP A 449 7.62 17.38 -11.22
N PHE A 450 6.95 17.24 -12.37
CA PHE A 450 6.35 15.97 -12.83
C PHE A 450 7.36 14.83 -13.04
N TRP A 451 8.63 15.17 -13.24
CA TRP A 451 9.75 14.22 -13.35
C TRP A 451 10.14 13.58 -12.00
N ASN A 452 9.62 14.10 -10.87
CA ASN A 452 9.71 13.50 -9.55
C ASN A 452 8.34 13.03 -9.08
N PRO A 453 7.84 11.88 -9.59
CA PRO A 453 6.52 11.37 -9.24
C PRO A 453 6.37 11.01 -7.75
N MET A 454 7.49 10.69 -7.09
CA MET A 454 7.56 10.42 -5.65
C MET A 454 8.47 11.44 -4.95
N TYR A 455 8.09 11.86 -3.75
CA TYR A 455 8.89 12.73 -2.88
C TYR A 455 9.30 14.08 -3.51
N SER A 456 8.42 14.65 -4.34
CA SER A 456 8.57 16.02 -4.83
C SER A 456 8.31 17.01 -3.70
N ALA A 457 9.38 17.58 -3.15
CA ALA A 457 9.27 18.62 -2.11
C ALA A 457 8.61 19.89 -2.67
N ARG A 458 8.86 20.20 -3.96
CA ARG A 458 8.23 21.32 -4.66
C ARG A 458 6.72 21.15 -4.66
N ARG A 459 6.22 20.04 -5.21
CA ARG A 459 4.78 19.77 -5.31
C ARG A 459 4.12 19.63 -3.94
N GLU A 460 4.75 18.94 -3.00
CA GLU A 460 4.24 18.78 -1.63
C GLU A 460 4.11 20.12 -0.89
N SER A 461 5.04 21.06 -1.10
CA SER A 461 4.99 22.37 -0.44
C SER A 461 3.77 23.22 -0.80
N LEU A 462 3.09 22.93 -1.92
CA LEU A 462 1.83 23.57 -2.30
C LEU A 462 0.66 23.18 -1.37
N MET A 463 0.79 22.12 -0.57
CA MET A 463 -0.21 21.70 0.42
C MET A 463 -0.52 22.77 1.47
N LYS A 464 0.38 23.74 1.69
CA LYS A 464 0.17 24.87 2.62
C LYS A 464 -0.85 25.90 2.09
N TYR A 465 -1.13 25.92 0.78
CA TYR A 465 -2.09 26.83 0.15
C TYR A 465 -3.47 26.21 -0.06
N VAL A 466 -3.61 24.90 0.14
CA VAL A 466 -4.90 24.19 0.03
C VAL A 466 -5.82 24.67 1.15
N PRO A 467 -7.02 25.16 0.84
CA PRO A 467 -7.92 25.70 1.85
C PRO A 467 -8.39 24.59 2.80
N GLU A 468 -8.61 24.97 4.07
CA GLU A 468 -9.20 24.07 5.06
C GLU A 468 -10.69 23.88 4.83
N ARG A 469 -11.37 24.91 4.29
CA ARG A 469 -12.81 24.91 4.05
C ARG A 469 -13.18 25.14 2.59
N ALA A 470 -14.31 24.57 2.18
CA ALA A 470 -14.90 24.83 0.86
C ALA A 470 -16.39 25.15 0.99
N THR A 471 -16.84 26.04 0.13
CA THR A 471 -18.25 26.34 -0.06
C THR A 471 -18.71 25.68 -1.36
N PHE A 472 -19.85 24.99 -1.29
CA PHE A 472 -20.53 24.48 -2.47
C PHE A 472 -21.46 25.55 -3.04
N ASP A 473 -21.31 25.83 -4.32
CA ASP A 473 -22.21 26.70 -5.06
C ASP A 473 -23.27 25.84 -5.79
N PRO A 474 -24.55 25.95 -5.40
CA PRO A 474 -25.62 25.16 -6.00
C PRO A 474 -25.93 25.54 -7.45
N ASP A 475 -25.66 26.78 -7.86
CA ASP A 475 -25.96 27.29 -9.20
C ASP A 475 -24.93 26.78 -10.21
N THR A 476 -23.65 26.85 -9.84
CA THR A 476 -22.55 26.36 -10.69
C THR A 476 -22.24 24.87 -10.46
N ARG A 477 -22.83 24.25 -9.42
CA ARG A 477 -22.58 22.87 -8.98
C ARG A 477 -21.09 22.58 -8.82
N SER A 478 -20.35 23.50 -8.22
CA SER A 478 -18.92 23.38 -8.02
C SER A 478 -18.49 23.82 -6.61
N TYR A 479 -17.29 23.43 -6.21
CA TYR A 479 -16.67 23.92 -4.98
C TYR A 479 -15.69 25.05 -5.30
N ASN A 480 -15.63 26.06 -4.45
CA ASN A 480 -14.69 27.18 -4.59
C ASN A 480 -13.22 26.85 -4.22
N VAL A 481 -12.85 25.57 -4.14
CA VAL A 481 -11.51 25.12 -3.70
C VAL A 481 -10.40 25.67 -4.58
N LEU A 482 -10.56 25.61 -5.90
CA LEU A 482 -9.53 26.10 -6.83
C LEU A 482 -9.32 27.61 -6.70
N GLN A 483 -10.42 28.37 -6.59
CA GLN A 483 -10.36 29.82 -6.46
C GLN A 483 -9.61 30.23 -5.18
N GLN A 484 -9.98 29.63 -4.05
CA GLN A 484 -9.30 29.86 -2.78
C GLN A 484 -7.81 29.46 -2.83
N PHE A 485 -7.49 28.31 -3.45
CA PHE A 485 -6.11 27.87 -3.64
C PHE A 485 -5.30 28.91 -4.43
N ILE A 486 -5.81 29.38 -5.56
CA ILE A 486 -5.14 30.40 -6.39
C ILE A 486 -4.92 31.69 -5.60
N GLU A 487 -5.93 32.17 -4.87
CA GLU A 487 -5.82 33.35 -4.02
C GLU A 487 -4.76 33.19 -2.93
N ASN A 488 -4.69 32.02 -2.30
CA ASN A 488 -3.68 31.71 -1.28
C ASN A 488 -2.27 31.69 -1.87
N VAL A 489 -2.08 31.11 -3.06
CA VAL A 489 -0.78 31.10 -3.75
C VAL A 489 -0.37 32.53 -4.13
N LYS A 490 -1.29 33.34 -4.68
CA LYS A 490 -1.01 34.75 -5.05
C LYS A 490 -0.63 35.65 -3.88
N LYS A 491 -1.10 35.33 -2.66
CA LYS A 491 -0.71 36.06 -1.44
C LYS A 491 0.72 35.77 -1.00
N SER A 492 1.33 34.69 -1.50
CA SER A 492 2.73 34.37 -1.18
C SER A 492 3.69 35.38 -1.83
N PRO A 493 4.69 35.89 -1.11
CA PRO A 493 5.73 36.72 -1.70
C PRO A 493 6.54 35.98 -2.78
N GLU A 494 6.61 34.65 -2.70
CA GLU A 494 7.32 33.82 -3.68
C GLU A 494 6.59 33.74 -5.04
N SER A 495 5.31 34.12 -5.11
CA SER A 495 4.50 34.00 -6.34
C SER A 495 5.01 34.82 -7.53
N VAL A 496 5.86 35.82 -7.27
CA VAL A 496 6.50 36.65 -8.31
C VAL A 496 7.88 36.15 -8.73
N ASP A 497 8.52 35.25 -7.98
CA ASP A 497 9.83 34.69 -8.34
C ASP A 497 9.67 33.58 -9.39
N PRO A 498 10.21 33.73 -10.62
CA PRO A 498 10.12 32.72 -11.67
C PRO A 498 10.69 31.34 -11.32
N LYS A 499 11.52 31.24 -10.27
CA LYS A 499 12.10 29.96 -9.80
C LYS A 499 11.27 29.26 -8.73
N SER A 500 10.30 29.96 -8.13
CA SER A 500 9.46 29.41 -7.07
C SER A 500 8.45 28.40 -7.61
N VAL A 501 7.92 27.57 -6.72
CA VAL A 501 6.85 26.63 -7.09
C VAL A 501 5.50 27.34 -7.18
N GLU A 502 5.31 28.40 -6.40
CA GLU A 502 4.15 29.28 -6.42
C GLU A 502 3.98 29.95 -7.79
N HIS A 503 5.07 30.45 -8.38
CA HIS A 503 5.03 31.02 -9.71
C HIS A 503 4.74 29.95 -10.76
N GLU A 504 5.42 28.80 -10.70
CA GLU A 504 5.23 27.69 -11.63
C GLU A 504 3.76 27.23 -11.68
N ILE A 505 3.12 26.99 -10.54
CA ILE A 505 1.72 26.54 -10.52
C ILE A 505 0.76 27.61 -11.07
N LEU A 506 1.02 28.89 -10.81
CA LEU A 506 0.20 29.97 -11.36
C LEU A 506 0.32 30.05 -12.89
N GLN A 507 1.51 29.86 -13.46
CA GLN A 507 1.71 29.80 -14.91
C GLN A 507 0.99 28.61 -15.54
N LEU A 508 1.09 27.43 -14.93
CA LEU A 508 0.39 26.22 -15.41
C LEU A 508 -1.13 26.38 -15.36
N LEU A 509 -1.67 27.03 -14.32
CA LEU A 509 -3.11 27.30 -14.21
C LEU A 509 -3.58 28.38 -15.19
N ALA A 510 -2.69 29.31 -15.57
CA ALA A 510 -2.96 30.37 -16.53
C ALA A 510 -2.94 29.89 -17.99
N THR A 511 -2.46 28.67 -18.28
CA THR A 511 -2.52 28.09 -19.62
C THR A 511 -3.98 28.03 -20.11
N PRO A 512 -4.27 28.47 -21.35
CA PRO A 512 -5.63 28.43 -21.92
C PRO A 512 -6.25 27.03 -21.89
N ASP A 513 -7.58 26.96 -21.70
CA ASP A 513 -8.33 25.71 -21.56
C ASP A 513 -8.28 24.83 -22.82
N ASP A 514 -8.10 25.42 -23.98
CA ASP A 514 -7.98 24.75 -25.28
C ASP A 514 -6.54 24.38 -25.66
N GLU A 515 -5.54 24.86 -24.89
CA GLU A 515 -4.13 24.64 -25.19
C GLU A 515 -3.40 23.74 -24.19
N TYR A 516 -3.86 23.69 -22.92
CA TYR A 516 -3.09 23.06 -21.84
C TYR A 516 -2.77 21.59 -22.09
N GLU A 517 -3.69 20.83 -22.68
CA GLU A 517 -3.48 19.40 -22.94
C GLU A 517 -2.33 19.16 -23.91
N ALA A 518 -2.29 19.92 -25.02
CA ALA A 518 -1.26 19.82 -26.03
C ALA A 518 0.11 20.27 -25.48
N GLN A 519 0.14 21.40 -24.76
CA GLN A 519 1.38 21.93 -24.18
C GLN A 519 1.97 20.98 -23.12
N PHE A 520 1.15 20.50 -22.18
CA PHE A 520 1.63 19.62 -21.11
C PHE A 520 2.04 18.25 -21.65
N THR A 521 1.28 17.68 -22.59
CA THR A 521 1.63 16.43 -23.28
C THR A 521 2.96 16.54 -24.00
N SER A 522 3.18 17.63 -24.75
CA SER A 522 4.45 17.88 -25.45
C SER A 522 5.64 17.95 -24.48
N ARG A 523 5.47 18.65 -23.35
CA ARG A 523 6.51 18.76 -22.31
C ARG A 523 6.89 17.40 -21.72
N ILE A 524 5.90 16.57 -21.38
CA ILE A 524 6.13 15.20 -20.87
C ILE A 524 6.84 14.33 -21.93
N ASN A 525 6.36 14.36 -23.18
CA ASN A 525 6.95 13.57 -24.27
C ASN A 525 8.41 13.96 -24.53
N ALA A 526 8.72 15.25 -24.52
CA ALA A 526 10.09 15.75 -24.67
C ALA A 526 11.00 15.27 -23.53
N TYR A 527 10.51 15.27 -22.29
CA TYR A 527 11.26 14.74 -21.14
C TYR A 527 11.55 13.23 -21.28
N ILE A 528 10.54 12.42 -21.63
CA ILE A 528 10.73 10.97 -21.81
C ILE A 528 11.66 10.65 -22.97
N ALA A 529 11.62 11.43 -24.05
CA ALA A 529 12.59 11.31 -25.14
C ALA A 529 14.04 11.53 -24.66
N ARG A 530 14.29 12.51 -23.79
CA ARG A 530 15.61 12.75 -23.19
C ARG A 530 16.05 11.58 -22.30
N VAL A 531 15.15 11.07 -21.46
CA VAL A 531 15.44 9.89 -20.60
C VAL A 531 15.87 8.70 -21.44
N ARG A 532 15.15 8.41 -22.54
CA ARG A 532 15.49 7.34 -23.49
C ARG A 532 16.83 7.57 -24.18
N GLN A 533 17.06 8.80 -24.65
CA GLN A 533 18.32 9.15 -25.30
C GLN A 533 19.52 8.90 -24.38
N ARG A 534 19.40 9.20 -23.08
CA ARG A 534 20.48 8.99 -22.11
C ARG A 534 20.82 7.51 -21.89
N VAL A 535 19.83 6.63 -21.77
CA VAL A 535 20.10 5.19 -21.55
C VAL A 535 20.52 4.45 -22.80
N ASN A 536 20.20 5.01 -23.97
CA ASN A 536 20.53 4.47 -25.29
C ASN A 536 21.61 5.30 -25.99
N ASP A 537 22.43 6.06 -25.24
CA ASP A 537 23.52 6.85 -25.81
C ASP A 537 24.49 5.92 -26.56
N THR A 538 24.94 6.35 -27.73
CA THR A 538 25.91 5.59 -28.54
C THR A 538 27.27 5.52 -27.85
N ASP A 539 27.58 6.50 -26.99
CA ASP A 539 28.67 6.48 -26.05
C ASP A 539 28.30 5.62 -24.83
N LYS A 540 28.87 4.41 -24.77
CA LYS A 540 28.59 3.43 -23.71
C LYS A 540 28.97 3.93 -22.32
N GLU A 541 29.93 4.83 -22.18
CA GLU A 541 30.29 5.39 -20.88
C GLU A 541 29.19 6.33 -20.38
N LYS A 542 28.65 7.17 -21.26
CA LYS A 542 27.52 8.05 -20.93
C LYS A 542 26.24 7.26 -20.65
N ALA A 543 25.94 6.25 -21.45
CA ALA A 543 24.81 5.37 -21.20
C ALA A 543 24.96 4.63 -19.86
N GLY A 544 26.16 4.13 -19.56
CA GLY A 544 26.48 3.50 -18.27
C GLY A 544 26.31 4.44 -17.09
N ALA A 545 26.79 5.69 -17.21
CA ALA A 545 26.61 6.72 -16.20
C ALA A 545 25.12 7.04 -15.95
N ALA A 546 24.32 7.17 -17.02
CA ALA A 546 22.89 7.40 -16.90
C ALA A 546 22.15 6.25 -16.19
N VAL A 547 22.50 4.99 -16.49
CA VAL A 547 21.92 3.82 -15.80
C VAL A 547 22.30 3.82 -14.32
N GLU A 548 23.56 4.11 -13.98
CA GLU A 548 24.01 4.24 -12.59
C GLU A 548 23.29 5.37 -11.83
N GLU A 549 23.12 6.52 -12.46
CA GLU A 549 22.36 7.65 -11.93
C GLU A 549 20.91 7.26 -11.60
N TYR A 550 20.22 6.57 -12.51
CA TYR A 550 18.84 6.12 -12.29
C TYR A 550 18.74 5.03 -11.22
N MET A 551 19.73 4.14 -11.11
CA MET A 551 19.82 3.18 -10.01
C MET A 551 20.08 3.86 -8.66
N THR A 552 20.90 4.91 -8.66
CA THR A 552 21.15 5.77 -7.50
C THR A 552 19.87 6.48 -7.05
N LEU A 553 19.09 7.00 -8.00
CA LEU A 553 17.77 7.56 -7.74
C LEU A 553 16.80 6.53 -7.15
N ALA A 554 16.72 5.33 -7.73
CA ALA A 554 15.89 4.26 -7.22
C ALA A 554 16.24 3.90 -5.76
N GLU A 555 17.53 3.73 -5.46
CA GLU A 555 18.02 3.49 -4.11
C GLU A 555 17.70 4.67 -3.16
N GLY A 556 17.88 5.91 -3.60
CA GLY A 556 17.53 7.10 -2.82
C GLY A 556 16.05 7.12 -2.39
N ARG A 557 15.15 6.72 -3.29
CA ARG A 557 13.72 6.58 -3.02
C ARG A 557 13.41 5.38 -2.10
N ARG A 558 14.03 4.23 -2.34
CA ARG A 558 13.92 3.03 -1.47
C ARG A 558 14.38 3.33 -0.04
N ARG A 559 15.46 4.11 0.12
CA ARG A 559 15.96 4.54 1.44
C ARG A 559 15.06 5.56 2.11
N THR A 560 14.50 6.51 1.36
CA THR A 560 13.52 7.47 1.90
C THR A 560 12.30 6.76 2.45
N TYR A 561 11.82 5.74 1.72
CA TYR A 561 10.74 4.85 2.16
C TYR A 561 11.09 4.15 3.48
N ARG A 562 12.23 3.44 3.55
CA ARG A 562 12.71 2.76 4.78
C ARG A 562 12.89 3.72 5.97
N ARG A 563 13.42 4.93 5.75
CA ARG A 563 13.60 5.95 6.81
C ARG A 563 12.27 6.48 7.34
N ARG A 564 11.28 6.72 6.47
CA ARG A 564 9.95 7.18 6.90
C ARG A 564 9.27 6.13 7.78
N GLU A 565 9.37 4.85 7.45
CA GLU A 565 8.76 3.77 8.24
C GLU A 565 9.47 3.57 9.60
N SER A 566 10.80 3.73 9.66
CA SER A 566 11.59 3.56 10.90
C SER A 566 11.56 4.76 11.87
N GLN A 567 11.12 5.94 11.43
CA GLN A 567 11.09 7.17 12.26
C GLN A 567 9.76 7.42 12.98
N VAL A 568 8.74 6.58 12.79
CA VAL A 568 7.44 6.75 13.48
C VAL A 568 7.54 6.19 14.90
N PRO A 569 7.48 7.03 15.97
CA PRO A 569 7.50 6.54 17.35
C PRO A 569 6.26 5.69 17.60
N ASN A 570 6.44 4.43 18.00
CA ASN A 570 5.36 3.44 18.17
C ASN A 570 4.59 3.07 16.89
N GLY A 571 5.10 3.44 15.71
CA GLY A 571 4.73 2.76 14.47
C GLY A 571 5.19 1.32 14.57
N SER A 572 4.46 0.38 13.96
CA SER A 572 4.92 -1.02 13.90
C SER A 572 6.24 -1.13 13.16
N GLY A 573 6.63 -0.07 12.44
CA GLY A 573 7.76 -0.07 11.54
C GLY A 573 7.45 -1.15 10.53
N LEU A 574 6.77 -0.80 9.44
CA LEU A 574 6.66 -1.70 8.29
C LEU A 574 8.04 -1.91 7.62
N ASP A 575 9.12 -2.02 8.40
CA ASP A 575 10.41 -2.68 8.12
C ASP A 575 10.25 -4.14 7.65
N GLU A 576 9.00 -4.60 7.43
CA GLU A 576 8.53 -5.84 6.79
C GLU A 576 9.03 -6.05 5.34
N PHE A 577 10.12 -5.41 4.90
CA PHE A 577 10.56 -5.43 3.49
C PHE A 577 12.07 -5.57 3.33
N LEU A 578 12.82 -6.01 4.34
CA LEU A 578 14.29 -6.18 4.19
C LEU A 578 14.65 -7.13 3.04
N LEU A 579 13.84 -8.18 2.84
CA LEU A 579 13.98 -9.10 1.72
C LEU A 579 13.35 -8.61 0.42
N THR A 580 12.61 -7.50 0.48
CA THR A 580 11.77 -7.00 -0.62
C THR A 580 12.43 -5.86 -1.39
N LEU A 581 13.07 -4.92 -0.68
CA LEU A 581 13.73 -3.79 -1.31
C LEU A 581 15.25 -3.92 -1.15
N PRO A 582 16.00 -3.97 -2.27
CA PRO A 582 17.43 -4.07 -2.20
C PRO A 582 18.05 -2.83 -1.56
N ILE A 583 19.30 -2.97 -1.10
CA ILE A 583 20.07 -1.94 -0.39
C ILE A 583 21.47 -1.87 -1.02
N ALA A 584 21.94 -0.66 -1.32
CA ALA A 584 23.31 -0.44 -1.81
C ALA A 584 24.34 -0.62 -0.68
N ALA A 585 25.38 -1.43 -0.93
CA ALA A 585 26.50 -1.63 -0.01
C ALA A 585 27.59 -0.59 -0.25
N ARG A 586 27.46 0.62 0.31
CA ARG A 586 28.54 1.61 0.40
C ARG A 586 28.40 2.46 1.67
N PRO A 587 29.51 2.97 2.23
CA PRO A 587 29.48 3.76 3.45
C PRO A 587 28.71 5.08 3.23
N ASP A 588 27.85 5.38 4.19
CA ASP A 588 27.07 6.62 4.31
C ASP A 588 27.98 7.87 4.26
N PRO A 589 27.51 9.01 3.75
CA PRO A 589 26.16 9.23 3.23
C PRO A 589 26.03 8.97 1.72
N PHE A 590 25.17 8.02 1.37
CA PHE A 590 24.62 7.95 0.00
C PHE A 590 23.80 9.23 -0.23
N PRO A 591 23.95 9.98 -1.33
CA PRO A 591 23.21 11.22 -1.51
C PRO A 591 21.71 10.96 -1.69
N ILE A 592 20.86 11.84 -1.17
CA ILE A 592 19.45 11.88 -1.59
C ILE A 592 19.44 12.62 -2.93
N THR A 593 18.86 12.00 -3.95
CA THR A 593 18.86 12.53 -5.32
C THR A 593 17.45 12.80 -5.83
N GLU A 594 17.36 13.58 -6.90
CA GLU A 594 16.13 13.87 -7.64
C GLU A 594 16.39 13.97 -9.14
N MET A 595 15.34 13.78 -9.93
CA MET A 595 15.38 14.03 -11.37
C MET A 595 15.31 15.52 -11.67
N THR A 596 15.78 15.89 -12.85
CA THR A 596 15.55 17.19 -13.49
C THR A 596 14.72 17.03 -14.78
N GLU A 597 14.18 18.13 -15.30
CA GLU A 597 13.46 18.13 -16.58
C GLU A 597 14.35 17.74 -17.79
N ALA A 598 15.66 17.82 -17.64
CA ALA A 598 16.61 17.37 -18.66
C ALA A 598 16.77 15.83 -18.69
N GLY A 599 16.16 15.11 -17.75
CA GLY A 599 16.36 13.67 -17.58
C GLY A 599 17.61 13.32 -16.79
N GLU A 600 18.20 14.29 -16.07
CA GLU A 600 19.43 14.08 -15.28
C GLU A 600 19.09 13.83 -13.82
N VAL A 601 19.98 13.13 -13.12
CA VAL A 601 19.90 12.95 -11.66
C VAL A 601 20.86 13.93 -11.00
N ARG A 602 20.36 14.72 -10.05
CA ARG A 602 21.19 15.59 -9.21
C ARG A 602 21.04 15.23 -7.74
N VAL A 603 22.06 15.55 -6.95
CA VAL A 603 21.96 15.52 -5.49
C VAL A 603 21.00 16.62 -5.05
N LYS A 604 20.04 16.30 -4.19
CA LYS A 604 19.26 17.33 -3.49
C LYS A 604 20.24 18.10 -2.62
N GLU A 605 20.48 19.36 -2.94
CA GLU A 605 21.16 20.26 -1.99
C GLU A 605 20.42 20.10 -0.66
N GLU A 606 21.15 19.74 0.41
CA GLU A 606 20.52 19.60 1.72
C GLU A 606 19.71 20.86 1.96
N MET A 607 18.39 20.70 2.04
CA MET A 607 17.56 21.70 2.68
C MET A 607 17.88 21.67 4.17
N SER A 608 19.11 22.05 4.55
CA SER A 608 19.56 22.37 5.90
C SER A 608 18.80 23.59 6.47
N LYS A 609 17.74 24.04 5.79
CA LYS A 609 16.79 25.07 6.21
C LYS A 609 15.32 24.60 6.28
N PHE A 610 15.01 23.33 5.96
CA PHE A 610 13.72 22.73 6.32
C PHE A 610 13.91 21.75 7.47
N GLY A 611 14.25 22.31 8.63
CA GLY A 611 14.08 21.59 9.89
C GLY A 611 12.63 21.16 10.03
N ALA A 612 12.42 19.90 10.44
CA ALA A 612 11.16 19.43 11.02
C ALA A 612 9.88 19.62 10.18
N VAL A 613 9.89 19.19 8.91
CA VAL A 613 8.65 18.79 8.21
C VAL A 613 8.70 17.29 7.90
N ALA A 614 9.10 16.51 8.90
CA ALA A 614 8.66 15.13 9.07
C ALA A 614 7.60 15.18 10.17
N ALA A 615 6.43 14.58 9.92
CA ALA A 615 5.17 14.73 10.66
C ALA A 615 4.43 16.07 10.44
N HIS A 616 3.79 16.21 9.28
CA HIS A 616 2.47 16.86 9.24
C HIS A 616 1.39 15.78 9.40
N CYS A 617 1.41 15.12 10.56
CA CYS A 617 0.17 14.86 11.27
C CYS A 617 -0.17 16.18 11.98
N PRO A 618 -1.39 16.74 11.88
CA PRO A 618 -1.72 17.96 12.59
C PRO A 618 -1.82 17.63 14.09
N ALA A 619 -0.67 17.68 14.77
CA ALA A 619 -0.55 17.65 16.21
C ALA A 619 0.22 18.92 16.63
N MET A 620 -0.58 19.92 16.97
CA MET A 620 -0.36 21.01 17.93
C MET A 620 1.07 21.55 18.16
N ARG A 621 1.23 22.85 17.89
CA ARG A 621 1.76 23.76 18.91
C ARG A 621 0.62 24.67 19.38
N SER A 622 0.15 24.45 20.60
CA SER A 622 -0.49 25.48 21.41
C SER A 622 0.29 25.54 22.73
N GLU A 623 0.95 26.66 22.96
CA GLU A 623 1.47 27.06 24.26
C GLU A 623 0.34 27.70 25.09
N ALA A 624 0.43 27.54 26.41
CA ALA A 624 -0.43 28.01 27.51
C ALA A 624 -1.67 27.15 27.82
#